data_AF-A0A8J7QH54-F1
#
_entry.id   AF-A0A8J7QH54-F1
#
_cell.length_a   1.000
_cell.length_b   1.000
_cell.length_c   1.000
_cell.angle_alpha   90.00
_cell.angle_beta   90.00
_cell.angle_gamma   90.00
#
_symmetry.space_group_name_H-M   'P 1'
#
loop_
_entity.id
_entity.type
_entity.pdbx_description
1 polymer ?
#
loop_
_entity_poly.entity_id
_entity_poly.type
_entity_poly.pdbx_seq_one_letter_code
_entity_poly.pdbx_strand_id
1 'polypeptide(L)'
;MKLVKSLGVFRRPISTYSIVAIDKKEGLMGVAVQSHWFSVGSVVPWVEAGVGVVATQSIAEISYGVLGLLLMKNGKTPEQTLKALTAVDPNSEVRQVAMLSADGKIATFTGKNCIPEAGHITGENFSVQANLMTSKEVWPAMASAFSKTNGNLVEKMIASLEAAETAGGDIRGRQSAAIVVVRTKASNEPWKDKVLDLRVEDHPNPVFELKRLVRIHNAYEHANRGDEFMAVGNISGAMREYEYAAKEA
;
A
#
# COMPACT_ATOMS: atom_id res chain seq x y z
N MET A 1 28.72 -41.08 4.38
CA MET A 1 28.20 -40.02 3.50
C MET A 1 27.14 -39.25 4.29
N LYS A 2 27.49 -38.08 4.86
CA LYS A 2 26.61 -37.33 5.78
C LYS A 2 25.53 -36.61 4.97
N LEU A 3 24.27 -36.78 5.38
CA LEU A 3 23.10 -36.02 4.94
C LEU A 3 23.39 -34.51 5.06
N VAL A 4 23.42 -33.81 3.93
CA VAL A 4 23.27 -32.35 3.93
C VAL A 4 21.78 -32.07 4.13
N LYS A 5 21.38 -31.76 5.37
CA LYS A 5 20.10 -31.10 5.62
C LYS A 5 20.12 -29.79 4.82
N SER A 6 19.25 -29.69 3.84
CA SER A 6 18.91 -28.42 3.16
C SER A 6 18.61 -27.38 4.23
N LEU A 7 19.56 -26.48 4.48
CA LEU A 7 19.33 -25.25 5.24
C LEU A 7 18.24 -24.49 4.48
N GLY A 8 17.04 -24.45 5.06
CA GLY A 8 15.95 -23.65 4.53
C GLY A 8 16.46 -22.25 4.27
N VAL A 9 16.26 -21.77 3.04
CA VAL A 9 16.67 -20.44 2.59
C VAL A 9 16.11 -19.43 3.58
N PHE A 10 16.96 -18.89 4.46
CA PHE A 10 16.61 -17.76 5.32
C PHE A 10 16.34 -16.58 4.40
N ARG A 11 15.06 -16.40 4.00
CA ARG A 11 14.64 -15.22 3.25
C ARG A 11 14.89 -14.00 4.13
N ARG A 12 15.74 -13.10 3.65
CA ARG A 12 16.09 -11.87 4.36
C ARG A 12 14.79 -11.10 4.66
N PRO A 13 14.57 -10.66 5.91
CA PRO A 13 13.38 -9.91 6.29
C PRO A 13 13.25 -8.64 5.44
N ILE A 14 12.05 -8.38 4.95
CA ILE A 14 11.68 -7.10 4.36
C ILE A 14 11.24 -6.22 5.55
N SER A 15 12.12 -5.36 6.07
CA SER A 15 11.69 -4.33 7.02
C SER A 15 10.89 -3.31 6.25
N THR A 16 9.71 -3.02 6.76
CA THR A 16 8.65 -2.43 5.96
C THR A 16 7.70 -1.74 6.88
N TYR A 17 7.34 -0.52 6.51
CA TYR A 17 6.12 0.10 6.98
C TYR A 17 5.17 0.30 5.80
N SER A 18 3.90 0.01 6.02
CA SER A 18 2.87 0.12 5.00
C SER A 18 1.53 0.50 5.60
N ILE A 19 0.63 0.95 4.72
CA ILE A 19 -0.73 1.31 5.03
C ILE A 19 -1.68 0.67 4.01
N VAL A 20 -2.78 0.10 4.48
CA VAL A 20 -3.97 -0.16 3.67
C VAL A 20 -5.05 0.84 4.07
N ALA A 21 -5.74 1.43 3.11
CA ALA A 21 -6.76 2.44 3.41
C ALA A 21 -7.88 2.46 2.37
N ILE A 22 -9.05 2.97 2.78
CA ILE A 22 -10.22 3.19 1.93
C ILE A 22 -10.78 4.59 2.16
N ASP A 23 -11.16 5.26 1.08
CA ASP A 23 -12.04 6.42 1.12
C ASP A 23 -13.36 6.03 0.48
N LYS A 24 -14.39 5.82 1.31
CA LYS A 24 -15.73 5.43 0.84
C LYS A 24 -16.46 6.55 0.11
N LYS A 25 -16.08 7.81 0.36
CA LYS A 25 -16.70 8.98 -0.28
C LYS A 25 -16.17 9.14 -1.71
N GLU A 26 -14.86 9.01 -1.90
CA GLU A 26 -14.23 9.01 -3.23
C GLU A 26 -14.40 7.65 -3.94
N GLY A 27 -14.72 6.60 -3.19
CA GLY A 27 -14.87 5.25 -3.71
C GLY A 27 -13.53 4.64 -4.10
N LEU A 28 -12.45 4.97 -3.37
CA LEU A 28 -11.08 4.50 -3.63
C LEU A 28 -10.54 3.67 -2.46
N MET A 29 -9.64 2.74 -2.75
CA MET A 29 -8.89 2.01 -1.74
C MET A 29 -7.49 1.68 -2.26
N GLY A 30 -6.51 1.51 -1.39
CA GLY A 30 -5.13 1.28 -1.83
C GLY A 30 -4.19 0.74 -0.77
N VAL A 31 -2.98 0.46 -1.23
CA VAL A 31 -1.83 0.10 -0.41
C VAL A 31 -0.67 1.04 -0.72
N ALA A 32 0.00 1.55 0.30
CA ALA A 32 1.27 2.26 0.15
C ALA A 32 2.32 1.68 1.09
N VAL A 33 3.57 1.64 0.65
CA VAL A 33 4.65 0.93 1.34
C VAL A 33 6.00 1.58 1.10
N GLN A 34 6.90 1.46 2.07
CA GLN A 34 8.32 1.74 1.93
C GLN A 34 9.13 0.62 2.59
N SER A 35 10.30 0.29 2.02
CA SER A 35 11.25 -0.65 2.61
C SER A 35 12.71 -0.34 2.23
N HIS A 36 13.67 -0.70 3.09
CA HIS A 36 15.04 -0.97 2.65
C HIS A 36 15.14 -2.36 1.98
N TRP A 37 14.46 -2.51 0.85
CA TRP A 37 14.45 -3.68 0.00
C TRP A 37 14.35 -3.20 -1.44
N PHE A 38 15.02 -3.85 -2.38
CA PHE A 38 14.89 -3.50 -3.79
C PHE A 38 13.48 -3.85 -4.29
N SER A 39 12.79 -2.88 -4.91
CA SER A 39 11.50 -3.14 -5.56
C SER A 39 10.38 -3.68 -4.65
N VAL A 40 10.15 -3.04 -3.50
CA VAL A 40 9.10 -3.49 -2.53
C VAL A 40 7.69 -3.53 -3.15
N GLY A 41 7.43 -2.71 -4.17
CA GLY A 41 6.14 -2.66 -4.88
C GLY A 41 5.77 -3.94 -5.62
N SER A 42 6.73 -4.84 -5.87
CA SER A 42 6.49 -6.15 -6.47
C SER A 42 6.05 -7.22 -5.45
N VAL A 43 6.20 -6.94 -4.16
CA VAL A 43 6.01 -7.95 -3.09
C VAL A 43 4.83 -7.61 -2.19
N VAL A 44 4.77 -6.36 -1.71
CA VAL A 44 3.86 -6.00 -0.61
C VAL A 44 2.45 -5.63 -1.06
N PRO A 45 2.25 -4.71 -2.03
CA PRO A 45 0.91 -4.22 -2.34
C PRO A 45 0.17 -5.13 -3.32
N TRP A 46 -1.02 -5.59 -2.91
CA TRP A 46 -1.96 -6.33 -3.76
C TRP A 46 -3.32 -5.64 -3.72
N VAL A 47 -3.93 -5.47 -4.88
CA VAL A 47 -5.18 -4.73 -5.03
C VAL A 47 -6.08 -5.42 -6.05
N GLU A 48 -7.38 -5.44 -5.79
CA GLU A 48 -8.39 -5.80 -6.79
C GLU A 48 -9.64 -4.96 -6.59
N ALA A 49 -10.02 -4.22 -7.64
CA ALA A 49 -11.17 -3.34 -7.59
C ALA A 49 -12.46 -4.11 -7.32
N GLY A 50 -13.35 -3.54 -6.51
CA GLY A 50 -14.57 -4.23 -6.07
C GLY A 50 -14.35 -5.35 -5.05
N VAL A 51 -13.11 -5.73 -4.75
CA VAL A 51 -12.79 -6.85 -3.85
C VAL A 51 -12.11 -6.36 -2.57
N GLY A 52 -10.90 -5.81 -2.69
CA GLY A 52 -10.12 -5.38 -1.54
C GLY A 52 -8.66 -5.10 -1.87
N VAL A 53 -7.89 -4.89 -0.81
CA VAL A 53 -6.44 -4.63 -0.83
C VAL A 53 -5.74 -5.42 0.27
N VAL A 54 -4.50 -5.85 0.01
CA VAL A 54 -3.68 -6.64 0.94
C VAL A 54 -2.25 -6.09 0.95
N ALA A 55 -1.71 -5.89 2.14
CA ALA A 55 -0.28 -5.68 2.38
C ALA A 55 0.30 -6.92 3.08
N THR A 56 1.23 -7.63 2.43
CA THR A 56 1.96 -8.79 3.01
C THR A 56 3.44 -8.45 3.15
N GLN A 57 3.99 -8.50 4.37
CA GLN A 57 5.34 -8.00 4.68
C GLN A 57 6.05 -8.79 5.80
N SER A 58 7.20 -8.26 6.27
CA SER A 58 8.18 -8.94 7.12
C SER A 58 8.92 -10.05 6.35
N ILE A 59 8.93 -11.30 6.80
CA ILE A 59 9.28 -12.42 5.91
C ILE A 59 8.05 -12.69 5.05
N ALA A 60 7.86 -11.88 4.00
CA ALA A 60 6.65 -11.87 3.20
C ALA A 60 6.36 -13.23 2.54
N GLU A 61 5.07 -13.56 2.46
CA GLU A 61 4.55 -14.69 1.71
C GLU A 61 3.63 -14.15 0.61
N ILE A 62 4.12 -14.18 -0.65
CA ILE A 62 3.46 -13.61 -1.83
C ILE A 62 2.05 -14.20 -2.02
N SER A 63 1.88 -15.48 -1.71
CA SER A 63 0.58 -16.14 -1.86
C SER A 63 -0.52 -15.51 -1.00
N TYR A 64 -0.21 -14.83 0.10
CA TYR A 64 -1.22 -14.15 0.92
C TYR A 64 -1.90 -12.99 0.18
N GLY A 65 -1.18 -12.32 -0.71
CA GLY A 65 -1.76 -11.27 -1.56
C GLY A 65 -2.78 -11.84 -2.54
N VAL A 66 -2.33 -12.82 -3.34
CA VAL A 66 -3.15 -13.47 -4.37
C VAL A 66 -4.33 -14.23 -3.79
N LEU A 67 -4.07 -15.12 -2.82
CA LEU A 67 -5.10 -15.94 -2.19
C LEU A 67 -6.00 -15.10 -1.28
N GLY A 68 -5.47 -14.03 -0.68
CA GLY A 68 -6.25 -13.12 0.13
C GLY A 68 -7.35 -12.44 -0.69
N LEU A 69 -6.99 -11.85 -1.83
CA LEU A 69 -7.95 -11.26 -2.76
C LEU A 69 -8.92 -12.31 -3.31
N LEU A 70 -8.43 -13.50 -3.68
CA LEU A 70 -9.27 -14.58 -4.19
C LEU A 70 -10.34 -15.02 -3.16
N LEU A 71 -9.96 -15.19 -1.89
CA LEU A 71 -10.89 -15.57 -0.83
C LEU A 71 -11.92 -14.46 -0.56
N MET A 72 -11.49 -13.20 -0.52
CA MET A 72 -12.41 -12.06 -0.37
C MET A 72 -13.37 -11.94 -1.55
N LYS A 73 -12.89 -12.15 -2.78
CA LYS A 73 -13.73 -12.19 -3.99
C LYS A 73 -14.80 -13.29 -3.92
N ASN A 74 -14.49 -14.41 -3.28
CA ASN A 74 -15.43 -15.52 -3.04
C ASN A 74 -16.25 -15.34 -1.74
N GLY A 75 -16.35 -14.11 -1.22
CA GLY A 75 -17.27 -13.74 -0.14
C GLY A 75 -16.73 -13.96 1.28
N LYS A 76 -15.45 -14.30 1.46
CA LYS A 76 -14.85 -14.34 2.80
C LYS A 76 -14.56 -12.94 3.30
N THR A 77 -14.75 -12.70 4.60
CA THR A 77 -14.30 -11.44 5.21
C THR A 77 -12.77 -11.42 5.35
N PRO A 78 -12.13 -10.24 5.47
CA PRO A 78 -10.70 -10.15 5.77
C PRO A 78 -10.26 -11.02 6.95
N GLU A 79 -11.06 -11.11 8.02
CA GLU A 79 -10.76 -11.94 9.20
C GLU A 79 -10.80 -13.44 8.88
N GLN A 80 -11.82 -13.88 8.15
CA GLN A 80 -11.94 -15.27 7.72
C GLN A 80 -10.80 -15.66 6.79
N THR A 81 -10.45 -14.77 5.87
CA THR A 81 -9.34 -14.92 4.94
C THR A 81 -8.01 -15.05 5.67
N LEU A 82 -7.67 -14.10 6.57
CA LEU A 82 -6.43 -14.18 7.36
C LEU A 82 -6.35 -15.43 8.21
N LYS A 83 -7.45 -15.82 8.85
CA LYS A 83 -7.51 -17.06 9.65
C LYS A 83 -7.23 -18.28 8.79
N ALA A 84 -7.81 -18.35 7.59
CA ALA A 84 -7.60 -19.49 6.68
C ALA A 84 -6.14 -19.57 6.21
N LEU A 85 -5.54 -18.44 5.82
CA LEU A 85 -4.16 -18.40 5.32
C LEU A 85 -3.15 -18.72 6.42
N THR A 86 -3.30 -18.14 7.61
CA THR A 86 -2.37 -18.36 8.73
C THR A 86 -2.46 -19.78 9.30
N ALA A 87 -3.63 -20.43 9.25
CA ALA A 87 -3.80 -21.80 9.71
C ALA A 87 -3.03 -22.84 8.88
N VAL A 88 -2.75 -22.54 7.60
CA VAL A 88 -2.05 -23.45 6.69
C VAL A 88 -0.58 -23.09 6.46
N ASP A 89 -0.14 -21.90 6.91
CA ASP A 89 1.27 -21.50 6.89
C ASP A 89 1.97 -21.88 8.20
N PRO A 90 2.84 -22.92 8.21
CA PRO A 90 3.59 -23.30 9.41
C PRO A 90 4.58 -22.21 9.87
N ASN A 91 4.88 -21.23 9.01
CA ASN A 91 5.72 -20.08 9.32
C ASN A 91 4.90 -18.78 9.47
N SER A 92 3.59 -18.88 9.71
CA SER A 92 2.72 -17.71 9.89
C SER A 92 3.28 -16.72 10.91
N GLU A 93 3.93 -17.19 11.97
CA GLU A 93 4.48 -16.34 13.04
C GLU A 93 5.60 -15.38 12.62
N VAL A 94 6.19 -15.50 11.42
CA VAL A 94 7.15 -14.52 10.87
C VAL A 94 6.52 -13.57 9.85
N ARG A 95 5.19 -13.65 9.64
CA ARG A 95 4.45 -12.84 8.68
C ARG A 95 3.84 -11.62 9.37
N GLN A 96 3.71 -10.55 8.61
CA GLN A 96 2.89 -9.41 8.99
C GLN A 96 1.98 -9.04 7.82
N VAL A 97 0.68 -8.90 8.08
CA VAL A 97 -0.34 -8.78 7.03
C VAL A 97 -1.44 -7.83 7.46
N ALA A 98 -1.89 -6.99 6.53
CA ALA A 98 -3.14 -6.25 6.65
C ALA A 98 -4.01 -6.49 5.41
N MET A 99 -5.30 -6.70 5.62
CA MET A 99 -6.30 -6.90 4.58
C MET A 99 -7.46 -5.94 4.81
N LEU A 100 -7.91 -5.30 3.74
CA LEU A 100 -9.06 -4.40 3.75
C LEU A 100 -9.95 -4.77 2.57
N SER A 101 -11.23 -5.05 2.82
CA SER A 101 -12.21 -5.35 1.76
C SER A 101 -12.89 -4.08 1.25
N ALA A 102 -13.48 -4.13 0.06
CA ALA A 102 -14.15 -2.99 -0.57
C ALA A 102 -15.35 -2.44 0.24
N ASP A 103 -15.94 -3.23 1.14
CA ASP A 103 -16.97 -2.79 2.10
C ASP A 103 -16.39 -2.11 3.36
N GLY A 104 -15.06 -2.08 3.48
CA GLY A 104 -14.29 -1.42 4.53
C GLY A 104 -14.07 -2.26 5.79
N LYS A 105 -14.26 -3.57 5.76
CA LYS A 105 -13.80 -4.45 6.85
C LYS A 105 -12.28 -4.57 6.79
N ILE A 106 -11.65 -4.72 7.95
CA ILE A 106 -10.19 -4.72 8.07
C ILE A 106 -9.78 -5.83 9.03
N ALA A 107 -8.80 -6.63 8.62
CA ALA A 107 -8.16 -7.59 9.49
C ALA A 107 -6.64 -7.50 9.37
N THR A 108 -5.96 -7.69 10.50
CA THR A 108 -4.51 -7.61 10.61
C THR A 108 -3.96 -8.84 11.30
N PHE A 109 -2.71 -9.15 11.01
CA PHE A 109 -1.95 -10.20 11.67
C PHE A 109 -0.49 -9.75 11.81
N THR A 110 0.03 -9.73 13.04
CA THR A 110 1.47 -9.59 13.31
C THR A 110 1.92 -10.85 14.03
N GLY A 111 2.71 -11.68 13.35
CA GLY A 111 3.25 -12.90 13.95
C GLY A 111 4.24 -12.58 15.08
N LYS A 112 4.27 -13.43 16.11
CA LYS A 112 5.10 -13.18 17.32
C LYS A 112 6.61 -13.27 17.08
N ASN A 113 7.02 -13.85 15.94
CA ASN A 113 8.40 -13.99 15.52
C ASN A 113 8.80 -12.95 14.46
N CYS A 114 7.96 -11.94 14.17
CA CYS A 114 8.41 -10.75 13.44
C CYS A 114 9.55 -10.08 14.22
N ILE A 115 10.53 -9.53 13.50
CA ILE A 115 11.70 -8.93 14.16
C ILE A 115 11.25 -7.68 14.94
N PRO A 116 11.69 -7.53 16.21
CA PRO A 116 11.24 -6.46 17.10
C PRO A 116 11.31 -5.03 16.56
N GLU A 117 10.53 -4.23 17.29
CA GLU A 117 9.70 -3.12 16.83
C GLU A 117 8.81 -3.49 15.64
N ALA A 118 7.91 -4.44 15.89
CA ALA A 118 6.84 -4.85 15.01
C ALA A 118 5.46 -4.67 15.65
N GLY A 119 4.57 -3.99 14.95
CA GLY A 119 3.23 -3.68 15.43
C GLY A 119 2.33 -3.14 14.33
N HIS A 120 1.08 -2.89 14.68
CA HIS A 120 0.10 -2.28 13.80
C HIS A 120 -0.91 -1.44 14.61
N ILE A 121 -1.58 -0.52 13.93
CA ILE A 121 -2.79 0.16 14.43
C ILE A 121 -3.85 0.07 13.35
N THR A 122 -5.05 -0.32 13.75
CA THR A 122 -6.25 -0.26 12.92
C THR A 122 -7.10 0.92 13.38
N GLY A 123 -7.43 1.80 12.45
CA GLY A 123 -8.29 2.96 12.68
C GLY A 123 -9.53 2.91 11.80
N GLU A 124 -10.27 4.00 11.77
CA GLU A 124 -11.43 4.12 10.89
C GLU A 124 -10.98 4.17 9.43
N ASN A 125 -11.35 3.16 8.63
CA ASN A 125 -11.05 3.04 7.21
C ASN A 125 -9.55 2.85 6.85
N PHE A 126 -8.69 2.47 7.80
CA PHE A 126 -7.29 2.16 7.49
C PHE A 126 -6.65 1.18 8.49
N SER A 127 -5.54 0.57 8.08
CA SER A 127 -4.58 -0.04 9.00
C SER A 127 -3.15 0.29 8.58
N VAL A 128 -2.31 0.58 9.56
CA VAL A 128 -0.87 0.81 9.40
C VAL A 128 -0.10 -0.25 10.16
N GLN A 129 0.99 -0.72 9.59
CA GLN A 129 1.79 -1.81 10.12
C GLN A 129 3.26 -1.58 9.82
N ALA A 130 4.11 -1.92 10.78
CA ALA A 130 5.55 -1.89 10.57
C ALA A 130 6.25 -3.02 11.32
N ASN A 131 7.45 -3.39 10.86
CA ASN A 131 8.34 -4.36 11.51
C ASN A 131 9.81 -4.00 11.27
N LEU A 132 10.72 -4.38 12.18
CA LEU A 132 12.14 -4.05 12.10
C LEU A 132 12.38 -2.52 12.02
N MET A 133 11.67 -1.79 12.89
CA MET A 133 11.71 -0.33 12.99
C MET A 133 12.72 0.15 14.04
N THR A 134 13.14 1.41 13.92
CA THR A 134 13.99 2.08 14.93
C THR A 134 13.25 2.31 16.24
N SER A 135 11.92 2.38 16.21
CA SER A 135 11.08 2.66 17.38
C SER A 135 9.66 2.15 17.19
N LYS A 136 8.99 1.76 18.29
CA LYS A 136 7.54 1.49 18.33
C LYS A 136 6.66 2.69 18.01
N GLU A 137 7.22 3.90 18.01
CA GLU A 137 6.49 5.14 17.71
C GLU A 137 6.21 5.33 16.20
N VAL A 138 6.75 4.45 15.34
CA VAL A 138 6.53 4.52 13.89
C VAL A 138 5.06 4.33 13.50
N TRP A 139 4.41 3.22 13.85
CA TRP A 139 3.02 2.99 13.45
C TRP A 139 1.99 3.92 14.15
N PRO A 140 2.18 4.40 15.40
CA PRO A 140 1.38 5.50 15.95
C PRO A 140 1.52 6.80 15.16
N ALA A 141 2.73 7.18 14.75
CA ALA A 141 2.96 8.36 13.92
C ALA A 141 2.25 8.24 12.57
N MET A 142 2.35 7.08 11.92
CA MET A 142 1.65 6.77 10.67
C MET A 142 0.13 6.94 10.79
N ALA A 143 -0.47 6.36 11.83
CA ALA A 143 -1.91 6.45 12.07
C ALA A 143 -2.36 7.88 12.36
N SER A 144 -1.58 8.62 13.17
CA SER A 144 -1.87 10.03 13.48
C SER A 144 -1.82 10.91 12.24
N ALA A 145 -0.80 10.75 11.39
CA ALA A 145 -0.65 11.51 10.16
C ALA A 145 -1.79 11.23 9.17
N PHE A 146 -2.12 9.96 8.93
CA PHE A 146 -3.24 9.61 8.04
C PHE A 146 -4.56 10.26 8.50
N SER A 147 -4.81 10.26 9.81
CA SER A 147 -6.07 10.75 10.39
C SER A 147 -6.18 12.27 10.43
N LYS A 148 -5.03 12.98 10.51
CA LYS A 148 -4.99 14.45 10.63
C LYS A 148 -4.77 15.17 9.30
N THR A 149 -4.26 14.47 8.29
CA THR A 149 -4.03 15.04 6.96
C THR A 149 -5.36 15.27 6.26
N ASN A 150 -5.60 16.52 5.87
CA ASN A 150 -6.66 16.85 4.91
C ASN A 150 -6.21 16.47 3.50
N GLY A 151 -7.16 16.21 2.61
CA GLY A 151 -6.87 15.83 1.24
C GLY A 151 -7.51 14.50 0.84
N ASN A 152 -7.16 14.05 -0.36
CA ASN A 152 -7.62 12.79 -0.94
C ASN A 152 -6.90 11.58 -0.31
N LEU A 153 -7.33 10.37 -0.68
CA LEU A 153 -6.77 9.13 -0.14
C LEU A 153 -5.25 9.02 -0.35
N VAL A 154 -4.76 9.38 -1.55
CA VAL A 154 -3.33 9.27 -1.93
C VAL A 154 -2.47 10.18 -1.05
N GLU A 155 -2.87 11.44 -0.87
CA GLU A 155 -2.17 12.42 -0.04
C GLU A 155 -2.05 11.96 1.41
N LYS A 156 -3.14 11.43 1.97
CA LYS A 156 -3.15 10.89 3.34
C LYS A 156 -2.22 9.68 3.50
N MET A 157 -2.21 8.77 2.52
CA MET A 157 -1.32 7.60 2.53
C MET A 157 0.15 8.00 2.42
N ILE A 158 0.49 8.96 1.54
CA ILE A 158 1.84 9.52 1.44
C ILE A 158 2.26 10.18 2.76
N ALA A 159 1.39 11.01 3.37
CA ALA A 159 1.66 11.64 4.66
C ALA A 159 1.91 10.61 5.77
N SER A 160 1.22 9.46 5.73
CA SER A 160 1.46 8.33 6.63
C SER A 160 2.87 7.76 6.48
N LEU A 161 3.34 7.55 5.24
CA LEU A 161 4.71 7.08 4.98
C LEU A 161 5.78 8.12 5.39
N GLU A 162 5.54 9.42 5.13
CA GLU A 162 6.45 10.50 5.56
C GLU A 162 6.57 10.56 7.09
N ALA A 163 5.47 10.34 7.81
CA ALA A 163 5.47 10.28 9.27
C ALA A 163 6.24 9.06 9.82
N ALA A 164 6.16 7.91 9.15
CA ALA A 164 6.97 6.74 9.51
C ALA A 164 8.47 7.03 9.40
N GLU A 165 8.88 7.63 8.28
CA GLU A 165 10.29 7.99 8.05
C GLU A 165 10.78 9.02 9.08
N THR A 166 9.95 10.02 9.40
CA THR A 166 10.24 11.03 10.43
C THR A 166 10.37 10.41 11.83
N ALA A 167 9.58 9.38 12.14
CA ALA A 167 9.65 8.64 13.40
C ALA A 167 10.82 7.63 13.47
N GLY A 168 11.70 7.61 12.46
CA GLY A 168 12.93 6.82 12.43
C GLY A 168 12.89 5.62 11.49
N GLY A 169 11.71 5.24 10.98
CA GLY A 169 11.54 4.21 9.94
C GLY A 169 12.27 2.88 10.18
N ASP A 170 12.63 2.23 9.08
CA ASP A 170 13.42 0.99 9.03
C ASP A 170 14.85 1.23 9.52
N ILE A 171 15.35 0.40 10.45
CA ILE A 171 16.70 0.54 11.03
C ILE A 171 17.83 0.47 10.00
N ARG A 172 17.54 -0.08 8.82
CA ARG A 172 18.50 -0.23 7.72
C ARG A 172 18.53 1.01 6.83
N GLY A 173 17.62 1.96 7.04
CA GLY A 173 17.40 3.13 6.21
C GLY A 173 16.27 2.91 5.21
N ARG A 174 16.42 3.46 4.00
CA ARG A 174 15.37 3.46 2.97
C ARG A 174 15.94 3.12 1.60
N GLN A 175 15.13 2.49 0.75
CA GLN A 175 15.56 2.09 -0.60
C GLN A 175 14.45 2.18 -1.63
N SER A 176 13.28 1.58 -1.39
CA SER A 176 12.17 1.58 -2.34
C SER A 176 10.85 1.96 -1.67
N ALA A 177 9.89 2.39 -2.49
CA ALA A 177 8.53 2.71 -2.08
C ALA A 177 7.54 2.46 -3.22
N ALA A 178 6.27 2.23 -2.89
CA ALA A 178 5.21 2.07 -3.87
C ALA A 178 3.87 2.53 -3.32
N ILE A 179 2.98 2.93 -4.21
CA ILE A 179 1.56 3.17 -3.92
C ILE A 179 0.72 2.61 -5.07
N VAL A 180 -0.32 1.86 -4.72
CA VAL A 180 -1.29 1.34 -5.67
C VAL A 180 -2.70 1.62 -5.15
N VAL A 181 -3.53 2.24 -5.99
CA VAL A 181 -4.91 2.63 -5.64
C VAL A 181 -5.86 2.11 -6.72
N VAL A 182 -6.99 1.56 -6.28
CA VAL A 182 -8.06 1.02 -7.12
C VAL A 182 -9.42 1.55 -6.67
N ARG A 183 -10.42 1.40 -7.55
CA ARG A 183 -11.81 1.68 -7.21
C ARG A 183 -12.37 0.63 -6.25
N THR A 184 -13.22 1.08 -5.32
CA THR A 184 -14.01 0.21 -4.42
C THR A 184 -15.11 -0.55 -5.15
N LYS A 185 -15.42 -0.18 -6.39
CA LYS A 185 -16.33 -0.92 -7.30
C LYS A 185 -15.59 -1.21 -8.59
N ALA A 186 -15.67 -2.45 -9.07
CA ALA A 186 -15.18 -2.81 -10.38
C ALA A 186 -16.06 -2.16 -11.47
N SER A 187 -15.44 -1.73 -12.56
CA SER A 187 -16.14 -1.28 -13.76
C SER A 187 -16.23 -2.40 -14.80
N ASN A 188 -16.86 -2.10 -15.93
CA ASN A 188 -16.84 -2.98 -17.11
C ASN A 188 -15.52 -2.87 -17.90
N GLU A 189 -14.61 -2.01 -17.48
CA GLU A 189 -13.28 -1.79 -18.08
C GLU A 189 -12.19 -2.00 -17.02
N PRO A 190 -11.86 -3.25 -16.63
CA PRO A 190 -10.95 -3.54 -15.51
C PRO A 190 -9.56 -2.89 -15.63
N TRP A 191 -9.11 -2.61 -16.85
CA TRP A 191 -7.85 -1.90 -17.11
C TRP A 191 -7.86 -0.42 -16.67
N LYS A 192 -9.04 0.17 -16.39
CA LYS A 192 -9.21 1.53 -15.85
C LYS A 192 -9.50 1.55 -14.34
N ASP A 193 -9.69 0.40 -13.71
CA ASP A 193 -10.07 0.34 -12.30
C ASP A 193 -8.90 0.59 -11.36
N LYS A 194 -7.67 0.41 -11.85
CA LYS A 194 -6.46 0.84 -11.17
C LYS A 194 -6.19 2.30 -11.51
N VAL A 195 -6.47 3.17 -10.54
CA VAL A 195 -6.36 4.63 -10.71
C VAL A 195 -4.93 5.12 -10.48
N LEU A 196 -4.11 4.39 -9.72
CA LEU A 196 -2.71 4.74 -9.47
C LEU A 196 -1.86 3.48 -9.28
N ASP A 197 -0.70 3.40 -9.93
CA ASP A 197 0.34 2.38 -9.70
C ASP A 197 1.70 3.04 -9.90
N LEU A 198 2.30 3.54 -8.82
CA LEU A 198 3.59 4.21 -8.86
C LEU A 198 4.58 3.47 -7.97
N ARG A 199 5.79 3.32 -8.49
CA ARG A 199 6.87 2.57 -7.85
C ARG A 199 8.17 3.33 -7.98
N VAL A 200 8.92 3.35 -6.88
CA VAL A 200 10.31 3.78 -6.82
C VAL A 200 11.10 2.56 -6.42
N GLU A 201 11.75 1.92 -7.40
CA GLU A 201 12.39 0.62 -7.22
C GLU A 201 13.68 0.69 -6.40
N ASP A 202 14.41 1.80 -6.52
CA ASP A 202 15.64 2.13 -5.80
C ASP A 202 15.87 3.65 -5.81
N HIS A 203 15.91 4.27 -4.63
CA HIS A 203 16.22 5.69 -4.46
C HIS A 203 16.66 5.97 -3.01
N PRO A 204 17.63 6.87 -2.76
CA PRO A 204 18.04 7.22 -1.40
C PRO A 204 16.96 7.93 -0.59
N ASN A 205 15.90 8.46 -1.23
CA ASN A 205 14.75 9.10 -0.58
C ASN A 205 13.45 8.66 -1.29
N PRO A 206 13.00 7.41 -1.13
CA PRO A 206 11.99 6.83 -2.01
C PRO A 206 10.58 7.39 -1.74
N VAL A 207 10.24 7.79 -0.51
CA VAL A 207 8.93 8.41 -0.21
C VAL A 207 8.84 9.80 -0.82
N PHE A 208 9.91 10.60 -0.71
CA PHE A 208 10.00 11.90 -1.37
C PHE A 208 9.84 11.77 -2.89
N GLU A 209 10.54 10.82 -3.49
CA GLU A 209 10.46 10.57 -4.92
C GLU A 209 9.06 10.06 -5.33
N LEU A 210 8.45 9.18 -4.54
CA LEU A 210 7.09 8.71 -4.77
C LEU A 210 6.09 9.88 -4.75
N LYS A 211 6.24 10.82 -3.81
CA LYS A 211 5.42 12.03 -3.74
C LYS A 211 5.60 12.94 -4.96
N ARG A 212 6.83 13.07 -5.47
CA ARG A 212 7.11 13.78 -6.74
C ARG A 212 6.40 13.10 -7.91
N LEU A 213 6.45 11.77 -8.00
CA LEU A 213 5.77 11.01 -9.05
C LEU A 213 4.24 11.13 -8.96
N VAL A 214 3.66 11.18 -7.75
CA VAL A 214 2.23 11.44 -7.55
C VAL A 214 1.84 12.80 -8.13
N ARG A 215 2.62 13.86 -7.86
CA ARG A 215 2.35 15.19 -8.43
C ARG A 215 2.38 15.18 -9.97
N ILE A 216 3.38 14.55 -10.55
CA ILE A 216 3.49 14.40 -12.01
C ILE A 216 2.30 13.60 -12.56
N HIS A 217 1.94 12.48 -11.93
CA HIS A 217 0.78 11.69 -12.34
C HIS A 217 -0.49 12.54 -12.33
N ASN A 218 -0.75 13.31 -11.27
CA ASN A 218 -1.89 14.22 -11.20
C ASN A 218 -1.86 15.28 -12.31
N ALA A 219 -0.68 15.84 -12.62
CA ALA A 219 -0.52 16.79 -13.72
C ALA A 219 -0.93 16.17 -15.07
N TYR A 220 -0.51 14.95 -15.34
CA TYR A 220 -0.90 14.22 -16.55
C TYR A 220 -2.40 13.88 -16.57
N GLU A 221 -3.00 13.51 -15.45
CA GLU A 221 -4.46 13.27 -15.36
C GLU A 221 -5.28 14.54 -15.66
N HIS A 222 -4.77 15.71 -15.25
CA HIS A 222 -5.36 16.99 -15.61
C HIS A 222 -5.15 17.29 -17.10
N ALA A 223 -3.94 17.10 -17.64
CA ALA A 223 -3.68 17.31 -19.07
C ALA A 223 -4.57 16.43 -19.97
N ASN A 224 -4.70 15.14 -19.64
CA ASN A 224 -5.55 14.19 -20.37
C ASN A 224 -7.03 14.62 -20.35
N ARG A 225 -7.56 15.05 -19.19
CA ARG A 225 -8.92 15.61 -19.10
C ARG A 225 -9.07 16.90 -19.91
N GLY A 226 -8.02 17.71 -19.98
CA GLY A 226 -7.96 18.87 -20.87
C GLY A 226 -8.14 18.48 -22.33
N ASP A 227 -7.41 17.47 -22.80
CA ASP A 227 -7.50 16.94 -24.16
C ASP A 227 -8.90 16.38 -24.46
N GLU A 228 -9.51 15.66 -23.52
CA GLU A 228 -10.88 15.18 -23.63
C GLU A 228 -11.89 16.33 -23.78
N PHE A 229 -11.74 17.40 -23.00
CA PHE A 229 -12.59 18.59 -23.14
C PHE A 229 -12.37 19.32 -24.47
N MET A 230 -11.13 19.41 -24.94
CA MET A 230 -10.84 19.97 -26.26
C MET A 230 -11.54 19.17 -27.37
N ALA A 231 -11.49 17.84 -27.29
CA ALA A 231 -12.09 16.96 -28.29
C ALA A 231 -13.61 17.14 -28.43
N VAL A 232 -14.30 17.52 -27.36
CA VAL A 232 -15.76 17.80 -27.37
C VAL A 232 -16.10 19.29 -27.49
N GLY A 233 -15.10 20.15 -27.81
CA GLY A 233 -15.29 21.58 -28.01
C GLY A 233 -15.48 22.41 -26.74
N ASN A 234 -15.24 21.83 -25.56
CA ASN A 234 -15.31 22.54 -24.28
C ASN A 234 -13.99 23.24 -23.96
N ILE A 235 -13.70 24.33 -24.70
CA ILE A 235 -12.43 25.07 -24.59
C ILE A 235 -12.19 25.60 -23.18
N SER A 236 -13.22 26.18 -22.54
CA SER A 236 -13.08 26.72 -21.19
C SER A 236 -12.81 25.63 -20.14
N GLY A 237 -13.38 24.44 -20.31
CA GLY A 237 -13.05 23.28 -19.48
C GLY A 237 -11.61 22.84 -19.67
N ALA A 238 -11.18 22.72 -20.92
CA ALA A 238 -9.82 22.32 -21.25
C ALA A 238 -8.75 23.25 -20.67
N MET A 239 -8.91 24.58 -20.85
CA MET A 239 -7.94 25.55 -20.34
C MET A 239 -7.79 25.47 -18.82
N ARG A 240 -8.90 25.26 -18.08
CA ARG A 240 -8.82 25.08 -16.62
C ARG A 240 -8.02 23.84 -16.24
N GLU A 241 -8.25 22.72 -16.93
CA GLU A 241 -7.50 21.48 -16.66
C GLU A 241 -6.01 21.63 -16.99
N TYR A 242 -5.64 22.28 -18.10
CA TYR A 242 -4.23 22.56 -18.40
C TYR A 242 -3.57 23.50 -17.40
N GLU A 243 -4.29 24.51 -16.89
CA GLU A 243 -3.78 25.38 -15.82
C GLU A 243 -3.50 24.60 -14.52
N TYR A 244 -4.34 23.61 -14.18
CA TYR A 244 -4.06 22.71 -13.05
C TYR A 244 -2.83 21.84 -13.32
N ALA A 245 -2.74 21.24 -14.51
CA ALA A 245 -1.59 20.43 -14.90
C ALA A 245 -0.26 21.19 -14.77
N ALA A 246 -0.22 22.44 -15.24
CA ALA A 246 0.97 23.29 -15.20
C ALA A 246 1.40 23.70 -13.77
N LYS A 247 0.49 23.70 -12.80
CA LYS A 247 0.80 23.99 -11.38
C LYS A 247 1.37 22.78 -10.65
N GLU A 248 0.97 21.58 -11.06
CA GLU A 248 1.38 20.32 -10.43
C GLU A 248 2.72 19.79 -10.95
N ALA A 249 3.07 20.08 -12.21
CA ALA A 249 4.35 19.75 -12.85
C ALA A 249 5.57 20.45 -12.21
#